data_AF-A0A958CTL4-F1
#
_entry.id   AF-A0A958CTL4-F1
#
_cell.length_a   1.000
_cell.length_b   1.000
_cell.length_c   1.000
_cell.angle_alpha   90.00
_cell.angle_beta   90.00
_cell.angle_gamma   90.00
#
_symmetry.space_group_name_H-M   'P 1'
#
loop_
_entity.id
_entity.type
_entity.pdbx_description
1 polymer ?
#
loop_
_entity_poly.entity_id
_entity_poly.type
_entity_poly.pdbx_seq_one_letter_code
_entity_poly.pdbx_strand_id
1 'polypeptide(L)'
;VVAVLLAALHRGETVTVKPPLEVQLAGLSEAKLRRVILALAADQPGLVEVVEKEINWLTTMPAGETSGVAPAAPLIAVDLAAIRREMRKDFDRINSVGGGDYSRHYWDYDEAGQFSPDDVLEPHRTLALRLLDAGDAVAATDVICAMIDEWGEGTDGLDEWIIEGNEDVLSEAAQELDTLLAEALLSQDLSEEQRDWWLERISDWEDLSQFEIAASALEQWWDYPPLAAAMEGNFGERGAWEGEAPHYADELALVRLHVLERQGRRQEYIHLAEAEGQTSLYLNMLARVGQVERAVAEARLYLTQPDEVLALARVLVEQEEVRAALDVADHGLGVGEPWRGRELARWTVQQAQKVGENALALRAAQVAFLGAFALEDY
;
A
#
# COMPACT_ATOMS: atom_id res chain seq x y z
N VAL A 1 3.28 38.44 8.33
CA VAL A 1 3.61 38.25 6.90
C VAL A 1 3.74 39.56 6.12
N VAL A 2 2.81 40.52 6.23
CA VAL A 2 2.84 41.80 5.48
C VAL A 2 4.10 42.66 5.74
N ALA A 3 4.64 42.67 6.97
CA ALA A 3 5.85 43.43 7.30
C ALA A 3 7.14 42.85 6.68
N VAL A 4 7.20 41.52 6.47
CA VAL A 4 8.35 40.85 5.85
C VAL A 4 8.34 41.04 4.34
N LEU A 5 7.15 41.01 3.72
CA LEU A 5 6.98 41.28 2.28
C LEU A 5 7.28 42.74 1.92
N LEU A 6 6.95 43.70 2.79
CA LEU A 6 7.31 45.11 2.60
C LEU A 6 8.83 45.36 2.74
N ALA A 7 9.52 44.61 3.60
CA ALA A 7 10.97 44.67 3.74
C ALA A 7 11.70 44.08 2.51
N ALA A 8 11.16 43.03 1.89
CA ALA A 8 11.68 42.43 0.66
C ALA A 8 11.47 43.33 -0.57
N LEU A 9 10.37 44.09 -0.63
CA LEU A 9 10.06 45.01 -1.73
C LEU A 9 10.93 46.29 -1.77
N HIS A 10 11.53 46.68 -0.64
CA HIS A 10 12.38 47.88 -0.52
C HIS A 10 13.89 47.61 -0.63
N ARG A 11 14.32 46.34 -0.71
CA ARG A 11 15.72 45.94 -0.95
C ARG A 11 15.79 45.04 -2.19
N GLY A 12 15.79 45.67 -3.36
CA GLY A 12 15.68 45.01 -4.66
C GLY A 12 16.86 44.15 -5.12
N GLU A 13 17.86 43.83 -4.29
CA GLU A 13 18.94 42.91 -4.67
C GLU A 13 19.38 42.05 -3.48
N THR A 14 19.37 40.73 -3.70
CA THR A 14 19.91 39.62 -2.88
C THR A 14 19.03 39.05 -1.75
N VAL A 15 17.99 38.27 -2.12
CA VAL A 15 17.59 37.11 -1.31
C VAL A 15 18.50 35.95 -1.71
N THR A 16 19.59 35.74 -0.97
CA THR A 16 20.47 34.58 -1.16
C THR A 16 19.80 33.35 -0.57
N VAL A 17 19.28 32.48 -1.44
CA VAL A 17 18.84 31.13 -1.06
C VAL A 17 20.07 30.36 -0.61
N LYS A 18 20.03 29.82 0.62
CA LYS A 18 21.11 28.98 1.16
C LYS A 18 21.21 27.72 0.28
N PRO A 19 22.40 27.35 -0.24
CA PRO A 19 22.54 26.15 -1.05
C PRO A 19 22.11 24.91 -0.26
N PRO A 20 21.57 23.87 -0.91
CA PRO A 20 21.16 22.63 -0.25
C PRO A 20 22.35 21.98 0.46
N LEU A 21 22.06 21.19 1.49
CA LEU A 21 23.08 20.61 2.36
C LEU A 21 24.03 19.70 1.56
N GLU A 22 23.52 18.92 0.61
CA GLU A 22 24.35 18.08 -0.26
C GLU A 22 25.45 18.89 -0.98
N VAL A 23 25.14 20.08 -1.49
CA VAL A 23 26.10 20.95 -2.19
C VAL A 23 27.14 21.53 -1.23
N GLN A 24 26.77 21.77 0.04
CA GLN A 24 27.69 22.23 1.06
C GLN A 24 28.63 21.12 1.55
N LEU A 25 28.14 19.88 1.58
CA LEU A 25 28.88 18.70 2.03
C LEU A 25 29.77 18.11 0.93
N ALA A 26 29.40 18.24 -0.35
CA ALA A 26 30.13 17.68 -1.49
C ALA A 26 31.60 18.11 -1.59
N GLY A 27 31.96 19.27 -1.02
CA GLY A 27 33.35 19.78 -0.97
C GLY A 27 34.16 19.35 0.25
N LEU A 28 33.58 18.60 1.19
CA LEU A 28 34.23 18.20 2.44
C LEU A 28 34.89 16.82 2.30
N SER A 29 36.15 16.73 2.73
CA SER A 29 36.84 15.45 2.90
C SER A 29 36.22 14.65 4.04
N GLU A 30 36.34 13.32 4.00
CA GLU A 30 35.88 12.39 5.05
C GLU A 30 36.23 12.85 6.48
N ALA A 31 37.48 13.28 6.70
CA ALA A 31 37.93 13.77 8.02
C ALA A 31 37.19 15.03 8.51
N LYS A 32 36.73 15.87 7.59
CA LYS A 32 35.95 17.09 7.90
C LYS A 32 34.49 16.73 8.15
N LEU A 33 33.92 15.79 7.38
CA LEU A 33 32.57 15.27 7.61
C LEU A 33 32.46 14.59 8.96
N ARG A 34 33.39 13.68 9.31
CA ARG A 34 33.46 13.04 10.64
C ARG A 34 33.49 14.07 11.76
N ARG A 35 34.27 15.14 11.60
CA ARG A 35 34.37 16.20 12.60
C ARG A 35 33.07 17.02 12.74
N VAL A 36 32.34 17.24 11.64
CA VAL A 36 31.03 17.91 11.67
C VAL A 36 30.01 17.04 12.40
N ILE A 37 29.96 15.74 12.09
CA ILE A 37 29.05 14.78 12.74
C ILE A 37 29.34 14.71 14.24
N LEU A 38 30.60 14.55 14.66
CA LEU A 38 30.98 14.52 16.08
C LEU A 38 30.65 15.83 16.81
N ALA A 39 30.76 16.98 16.13
CA ALA A 39 30.42 18.27 16.74
C ALA A 39 28.91 18.44 16.91
N LEU A 40 28.10 17.96 15.97
CA LEU A 40 26.64 17.98 16.07
C LEU A 40 26.14 16.98 17.12
N ALA A 41 26.73 15.78 17.18
CA ALA A 41 26.40 14.75 18.16
C ALA A 41 26.73 15.19 19.61
N ALA A 42 27.75 16.05 19.77
CA ALA A 42 28.08 16.62 21.08
C ALA A 42 27.08 17.70 21.55
N ASP A 43 26.38 18.35 20.61
CA ASP A 43 25.41 19.42 20.89
C ASP A 43 23.97 18.88 21.00
N GLN A 44 23.69 17.73 20.38
CA GLN A 44 22.38 17.07 20.36
C GLN A 44 22.51 15.58 20.73
N PRO A 45 22.20 15.19 21.97
CA PRO A 45 22.35 13.80 22.44
C PRO A 45 21.55 12.78 21.61
N GLY A 46 20.33 13.13 21.16
CA GLY A 46 19.52 12.23 20.31
C GLY A 46 20.12 11.96 18.93
N LEU A 47 21.01 12.83 18.44
CA LEU A 47 21.71 12.60 17.18
C LEU A 47 22.74 11.46 17.29
N VAL A 48 23.22 11.15 18.50
CA VAL A 48 24.11 9.99 18.73
C VAL A 48 23.37 8.70 18.40
N GLU A 49 22.15 8.53 18.92
CA GLU A 49 21.33 7.33 18.70
C GLU A 49 20.96 7.17 17.23
N VAL A 50 20.60 8.25 16.53
CA VAL A 50 20.32 8.24 15.08
C VAL A 50 21.56 7.87 14.27
N VAL A 51 22.73 8.43 14.62
CA VAL A 51 24.00 8.11 13.94
C VAL A 51 24.43 6.67 14.22
N GLU A 52 24.19 6.15 15.43
CA GLU A 52 24.45 4.76 15.78
C GLU A 52 23.55 3.80 15.00
N LYS A 53 22.24 4.11 14.88
CA LYS A 53 21.30 3.35 14.05
C LYS A 53 21.72 3.34 12.58
N GLU A 54 22.06 4.49 12.00
CA GLU A 54 22.49 4.61 10.60
C GLU A 54 23.88 3.99 10.32
N ILE A 55 24.81 4.04 11.29
CA ILE A 55 26.09 3.32 11.18
C ILE A 55 25.84 1.82 11.23
N ASN A 56 25.02 1.34 12.17
CA ASN A 56 24.69 -0.08 12.30
C ASN A 56 24.01 -0.58 11.02
N TRP A 57 23.08 0.20 10.47
CA TRP A 57 22.47 -0.04 9.15
C TRP A 57 23.55 -0.25 8.05
N LEU A 58 24.49 0.70 7.91
CA LEU A 58 25.51 0.64 6.86
C LEU A 58 26.60 -0.42 7.08
N THR A 59 26.88 -0.83 8.31
CA THR A 59 27.95 -1.79 8.63
C THR A 59 27.48 -3.22 8.77
N THR A 60 26.20 -3.43 9.05
CA THR A 60 25.64 -4.73 9.47
C THR A 60 24.74 -5.33 8.40
N MET A 61 24.33 -4.57 7.38
CA MET A 61 23.86 -5.18 6.14
C MET A 61 24.99 -6.05 5.55
N PRO A 62 24.81 -7.39 5.42
CA PRO A 62 25.75 -8.19 4.67
C PRO A 62 25.81 -7.61 3.26
N ALA A 63 27.02 -7.29 2.79
CA ALA A 63 27.23 -6.82 1.43
C ALA A 63 26.70 -7.89 0.47
N GLY A 64 25.48 -7.71 -0.03
CA GLY A 64 24.89 -8.60 -1.01
C GLY A 64 25.82 -8.65 -2.21
N GLU A 65 26.39 -9.82 -2.48
CA GLU A 65 26.93 -10.11 -3.80
C GLU A 65 25.79 -9.89 -4.78
N THR A 66 25.84 -8.77 -5.49
CA THR A 66 24.98 -8.46 -6.64
C THR A 66 25.29 -9.50 -7.72
N SER A 67 24.71 -10.69 -7.57
CA SER A 67 24.76 -11.75 -8.56
C SER A 67 23.96 -11.26 -9.77
N GLY A 68 24.69 -11.03 -10.86
CA GLY A 68 24.18 -10.32 -12.02
C GLY A 68 23.01 -10.98 -12.71
N VAL A 69 21.93 -10.23 -12.88
CA VAL A 69 20.92 -10.41 -13.93
C VAL A 69 20.48 -9.03 -14.42
N ALA A 70 20.77 -8.74 -15.71
CA ALA A 70 20.17 -7.78 -16.66
C ALA A 70 19.85 -6.31 -16.21
N PRO A 71 19.91 -5.31 -17.11
CA PRO A 71 20.10 -3.92 -16.71
C PRO A 71 18.87 -3.34 -16.01
N ALA A 72 19.07 -2.86 -14.78
CA ALA A 72 18.11 -2.13 -13.99
C ALA A 72 17.58 -0.90 -14.76
N ALA A 73 16.26 -0.74 -14.74
CA ALA A 73 15.57 0.50 -15.10
C ALA A 73 16.18 1.69 -14.31
N PRO A 74 16.05 2.94 -14.78
CA PRO A 74 16.68 4.08 -14.11
C PRO A 74 16.20 4.16 -12.65
N LEU A 75 17.16 3.99 -11.72
CA LEU A 75 16.98 4.16 -10.28
C LEU A 75 16.25 5.48 -10.02
N ILE A 76 15.05 5.39 -9.44
CA ILE A 76 14.35 6.58 -8.96
C ILE A 76 15.19 7.09 -7.79
N ALA A 77 15.78 8.29 -7.91
CA ALA A 77 16.55 8.87 -6.82
C ALA A 77 15.59 9.23 -5.67
N VAL A 78 15.74 8.54 -4.53
CA VAL A 78 14.95 8.77 -3.32
C VAL A 78 15.75 9.62 -2.33
N ASP A 79 15.15 10.70 -1.85
CA ASP A 79 15.69 11.51 -0.75
C ASP A 79 14.94 11.17 0.54
N LEU A 80 15.46 10.18 1.28
CA LEU A 80 14.88 9.74 2.57
C LEU A 80 14.84 10.88 3.59
N ALA A 81 15.82 11.79 3.57
CA ALA A 81 15.84 12.93 4.50
C ALA A 81 14.73 13.94 4.18
N ALA A 82 14.33 14.07 2.91
CA ALA A 82 13.17 14.84 2.53
C ALA A 82 11.86 14.22 3.03
N ILE A 83 11.68 12.90 2.84
CA ILE A 83 10.51 12.15 3.33
C ILE A 83 10.34 12.35 4.83
N ARG A 84 11.39 12.04 5.59
CA ARG A 84 11.43 12.21 7.04
C ARG A 84 11.06 13.62 7.49
N ARG A 85 11.58 14.64 6.80
CA ARG A 85 11.28 16.05 7.10
C ARG A 85 9.84 16.43 6.78
N GLU A 86 9.26 15.87 5.72
CA GLU A 86 7.88 16.14 5.31
C GLU A 86 6.91 15.54 6.32
N MET A 87 7.08 14.27 6.69
CA MET A 87 6.25 13.61 7.70
C MET A 87 6.28 14.33 9.05
N ARG A 88 7.48 14.68 9.58
CA ARG A 88 7.58 15.47 10.82
C ARG A 88 6.83 16.78 10.74
N LYS A 89 6.91 17.47 9.61
CA LYS A 89 6.21 18.74 9.42
C LYS A 89 4.70 18.56 9.44
N ASP A 90 4.18 17.45 8.92
CA ASP A 90 2.75 17.15 8.95
C ASP A 90 2.29 16.75 10.36
N PHE A 91 3.07 16.00 11.13
CA PHE A 91 2.81 15.76 12.55
C PHE A 91 2.89 17.04 13.40
N ASP A 92 3.89 17.89 13.18
CA ASP A 92 3.98 19.22 13.81
C ASP A 92 2.73 20.06 13.50
N ARG A 93 2.20 19.96 12.27
CA ARG A 93 0.96 20.63 11.87
C ARG A 93 -0.23 20.09 12.66
N ILE A 94 -0.39 18.77 12.74
CA ILE A 94 -1.47 18.10 13.50
C ILE A 94 -1.45 18.57 14.97
N ASN A 95 -0.28 18.50 15.61
CA ASN A 95 -0.09 18.97 16.99
C ASN A 95 -0.37 20.47 17.17
N SER A 96 0.01 21.30 16.19
CA SER A 96 -0.20 22.75 16.27
C SER A 96 -1.68 23.17 16.16
N VAL A 97 -2.51 22.37 15.47
CA VAL A 97 -3.95 22.60 15.35
C VAL A 97 -4.67 22.18 16.65
N GLY A 98 -4.17 21.16 17.35
CA GLY A 98 -4.63 20.77 18.69
C GLY A 98 -4.25 21.75 19.81
N GLY A 99 -3.13 22.49 19.66
CA GLY A 99 -2.60 23.36 20.72
C GLY A 99 -3.03 24.84 20.69
N GLY A 100 -3.86 25.27 19.72
CA GLY A 100 -4.14 26.68 19.45
C GLY A 100 -5.56 27.17 19.77
N ASP A 101 -5.72 27.82 20.94
CA ASP A 101 -6.87 28.67 21.33
C ASP A 101 -8.18 27.95 21.74
N TYR A 102 -8.16 27.34 22.94
CA TYR A 102 -9.35 26.99 23.74
C TYR A 102 -10.14 28.23 24.22
N SER A 103 -10.41 29.20 23.34
CA SER A 103 -11.24 30.36 23.63
C SER A 103 -12.10 30.77 22.44
N ARG A 104 -13.04 29.89 22.09
CA ARG A 104 -14.43 30.15 21.65
C ARG A 104 -14.83 29.06 20.67
N HIS A 105 -15.58 28.07 21.14
CA HIS A 105 -16.73 27.44 20.50
C HIS A 105 -16.91 26.04 21.10
N TYR A 106 -17.65 25.98 22.21
CA TYR A 106 -17.99 24.78 22.99
C TYR A 106 -18.98 23.83 22.27
N TRP A 107 -18.95 23.75 20.93
CA TRP A 107 -19.97 23.03 20.16
C TRP A 107 -19.46 22.14 19.02
N ASP A 108 -18.17 21.81 18.95
CA ASP A 108 -17.62 20.81 18.01
C ASP A 108 -16.60 19.91 18.73
N TYR A 109 -17.06 19.13 19.69
CA TYR A 109 -16.22 18.11 20.34
C TYR A 109 -15.98 16.90 19.44
N ASP A 110 -16.77 16.71 18.38
CA ASP A 110 -16.74 15.49 17.56
C ASP A 110 -15.71 15.54 16.42
N GLU A 111 -15.14 16.70 16.06
CA GLU A 111 -14.15 16.84 14.96
C GLU A 111 -12.81 17.44 15.40
N ALA A 112 -12.72 17.98 16.63
CA ALA A 112 -11.47 18.53 17.13
C ALA A 112 -10.45 17.41 17.36
N GLY A 113 -9.26 17.52 16.73
CA GLY A 113 -8.17 16.55 16.88
C GLY A 113 -8.25 15.32 15.99
N GLN A 114 -9.29 15.16 15.16
CA GLN A 114 -9.29 14.14 14.12
C GLN A 114 -8.33 14.52 13.00
N PHE A 115 -7.58 13.54 12.49
CA PHE A 115 -6.77 13.71 11.29
C PHE A 115 -6.80 12.44 10.44
N SER A 116 -6.49 12.59 9.15
CA SER A 116 -6.37 11.45 8.25
C SER A 116 -4.91 11.00 8.19
N PRO A 117 -4.59 9.72 8.44
CA PRO A 117 -3.25 9.17 8.19
C PRO A 117 -2.73 9.42 6.78
N ASP A 118 -3.63 9.44 5.79
CA ASP A 118 -3.28 9.68 4.38
C ASP A 118 -2.72 11.08 4.13
N ASP A 119 -3.05 12.09 4.97
CA ASP A 119 -2.44 13.41 4.90
C ASP A 119 -0.92 13.38 5.15
N VAL A 120 -0.43 12.32 5.81
CA VAL A 120 0.97 12.09 6.13
C VAL A 120 1.57 11.00 5.23
N LEU A 121 0.88 9.87 5.07
CA LEU A 121 1.45 8.65 4.47
C LEU A 121 1.31 8.60 2.94
N GLU A 122 0.22 9.12 2.37
CA GLU A 122 -0.14 8.87 0.96
C GLU A 122 0.94 9.30 -0.06
N PRO A 123 1.59 10.48 0.06
CA PRO A 123 2.63 10.87 -0.88
C PRO A 123 3.81 9.90 -0.92
N HIS A 124 4.15 9.32 0.23
CA HIS A 124 5.28 8.42 0.41
C HIS A 124 4.90 6.98 0.08
N ARG A 125 3.66 6.57 0.40
CA ARG A 125 3.04 5.31 -0.03
C ARG A 125 3.01 5.19 -1.55
N THR A 126 2.54 6.23 -2.23
CA THR A 126 2.57 6.33 -3.70
C THR A 126 4.00 6.24 -4.26
N LEU A 127 5.01 6.71 -3.54
CA LEU A 127 6.42 6.54 -3.97
C LEU A 127 6.88 5.08 -3.80
N ALA A 128 6.63 4.46 -2.65
CA ALA A 128 6.97 3.07 -2.38
C ALA A 128 6.32 2.11 -3.39
N LEU A 129 5.02 2.28 -3.68
CA LEU A 129 4.31 1.47 -4.68
C LEU A 129 4.91 1.63 -6.08
N ARG A 130 5.26 2.85 -6.49
CA ARG A 130 5.93 3.08 -7.78
C ARG A 130 7.31 2.43 -7.86
N LEU A 131 8.05 2.37 -6.76
CA LEU A 131 9.33 1.67 -6.68
C LEU A 131 9.13 0.16 -6.80
N LEU A 132 8.11 -0.39 -6.13
CA LEU A 132 7.71 -1.79 -6.24
C LEU A 132 7.29 -2.18 -7.66
N ASP A 133 6.51 -1.33 -8.34
CA ASP A 133 6.12 -1.51 -9.74
C ASP A 133 7.32 -1.43 -10.70
N ALA A 134 8.31 -0.60 -10.36
CA ALA A 134 9.56 -0.49 -11.11
C ALA A 134 10.55 -1.64 -10.83
N GLY A 135 10.24 -2.54 -9.89
CA GLY A 135 11.09 -3.64 -9.47
C GLY A 135 12.23 -3.25 -8.52
N ASP A 136 12.21 -2.02 -7.97
CA ASP A 136 13.19 -1.53 -7.01
C ASP A 136 12.69 -1.74 -5.57
N ALA A 137 12.56 -3.02 -5.19
CA ALA A 137 12.04 -3.41 -3.88
C ALA A 137 12.94 -2.97 -2.71
N VAL A 138 14.25 -2.83 -2.95
CA VAL A 138 15.20 -2.35 -1.94
C VAL A 138 14.92 -0.88 -1.64
N ALA A 139 14.86 -0.01 -2.66
CA ALA A 139 14.55 1.40 -2.43
C ALA A 139 13.13 1.59 -1.89
N ALA A 140 12.16 0.74 -2.28
CA ALA A 140 10.83 0.75 -1.67
C ALA A 140 10.91 0.46 -0.17
N THR A 141 11.68 -0.57 0.23
CA THR A 141 11.89 -0.92 1.63
C THR A 141 12.51 0.23 2.41
N ASP A 142 13.49 0.94 1.84
CA ASP A 142 14.10 2.12 2.48
C ASP A 142 13.07 3.23 2.75
N VAL A 143 12.19 3.50 1.76
CA VAL A 143 11.09 4.47 1.92
C VAL A 143 10.13 4.02 3.02
N ILE A 144 9.73 2.75 3.01
CA ILE A 144 8.77 2.19 3.97
C ILE A 144 9.34 2.22 5.39
N CYS A 145 10.61 1.85 5.58
CA CYS A 145 11.28 1.95 6.87
C CYS A 145 11.30 3.38 7.39
N ALA A 146 11.61 4.36 6.52
CA ALA A 146 11.56 5.77 6.88
C ALA A 146 10.13 6.21 7.25
N MET A 147 9.10 5.67 6.60
CA MET A 147 7.71 5.94 6.96
C MET A 147 7.36 5.34 8.33
N ILE A 148 7.73 4.09 8.58
CA ILE A 148 7.47 3.40 9.87
C ILE A 148 8.14 4.14 11.03
N ASP A 149 9.43 4.46 10.90
CA ASP A 149 10.18 5.17 11.95
C ASP A 149 9.51 6.54 12.27
N GLU A 150 9.16 7.32 11.24
CA GLU A 150 8.60 8.67 11.44
C GLU A 150 7.12 8.63 11.82
N TRP A 151 6.39 7.59 11.45
CA TRP A 151 5.03 7.36 11.91
C TRP A 151 5.02 7.02 13.40
N GLY A 152 5.89 6.11 13.85
CA GLY A 152 6.06 5.78 15.27
C GLY A 152 6.44 7.01 16.09
N GLU A 153 7.52 7.70 15.70
CA GLU A 153 7.96 8.93 16.40
C GLU A 153 6.89 10.04 16.38
N GLY A 154 6.19 10.19 15.25
CA GLY A 154 5.14 11.20 15.08
C GLY A 154 3.91 10.93 15.95
N THR A 155 3.48 9.68 16.02
CA THR A 155 2.32 9.24 16.82
C THR A 155 2.62 9.26 18.31
N ASP A 156 3.80 8.83 18.75
CA ASP A 156 4.28 8.98 20.12
C ASP A 156 4.35 10.44 20.58
N GLY A 157 4.57 11.35 19.63
CA GLY A 157 4.60 12.79 19.85
C GLY A 157 3.23 13.48 19.89
N LEU A 158 2.13 12.76 19.65
CA LEU A 158 0.77 13.31 19.71
C LEU A 158 0.30 13.49 21.16
N ASP A 159 -0.57 14.48 21.38
CA ASP A 159 -1.27 14.60 22.67
C ASP A 159 -2.20 13.38 22.91
N GLU A 160 -2.30 12.90 24.14
CA GLU A 160 -3.07 11.71 24.55
C GLU A 160 -4.52 11.71 24.02
N TRP A 161 -5.20 12.86 24.07
CA TRP A 161 -6.59 12.99 23.60
C TRP A 161 -6.72 12.91 22.07
N ILE A 162 -5.66 13.22 21.31
CA ILE A 162 -5.60 13.01 19.86
C ILE A 162 -5.44 11.51 19.59
N ILE A 163 -4.58 10.82 20.35
CA ILE A 163 -4.38 9.38 20.22
C ILE A 163 -5.70 8.65 20.50
N GLU A 164 -6.36 8.94 21.62
CA GLU A 164 -7.65 8.32 21.97
C GLU A 164 -8.76 8.60 20.93
N GLY A 165 -8.75 9.79 20.34
CA GLY A 165 -9.73 10.17 19.31
C GLY A 165 -9.51 9.52 17.94
N ASN A 166 -8.34 8.90 17.72
CA ASN A 166 -7.92 8.37 16.42
C ASN A 166 -7.37 6.93 16.51
N GLU A 167 -7.63 6.20 17.59
CA GLU A 167 -7.07 4.85 17.83
C GLU A 167 -7.28 3.90 16.65
N ASP A 168 -8.51 3.82 16.13
CA ASP A 168 -8.85 2.95 14.99
C ASP A 168 -8.05 3.30 13.74
N VAL A 169 -8.01 4.59 13.35
CA VAL A 169 -7.30 5.01 12.12
C VAL A 169 -5.79 4.92 12.26
N LEU A 170 -5.25 5.07 13.48
CA LEU A 170 -3.84 4.84 13.76
C LEU A 170 -3.48 3.36 13.61
N SER A 171 -4.33 2.47 14.11
CA SER A 171 -4.17 1.02 13.98
C SER A 171 -4.27 0.57 12.52
N GLU A 172 -5.25 1.08 11.76
CA GLU A 172 -5.40 0.80 10.33
C GLU A 172 -4.14 1.24 9.55
N ALA A 173 -3.64 2.45 9.81
CA ALA A 173 -2.43 2.95 9.16
C ALA A 173 -1.18 2.11 9.48
N ALA A 174 -1.05 1.61 10.72
CA ALA A 174 0.03 0.70 11.08
C ALA A 174 -0.06 -0.63 10.31
N GLN A 175 -1.25 -1.22 10.21
CA GLN A 175 -1.48 -2.45 9.45
C GLN A 175 -1.19 -2.26 7.95
N GLU A 176 -1.49 -1.09 7.39
CA GLU A 176 -1.14 -0.76 6.00
C GLU A 176 0.37 -0.67 5.78
N LEU A 177 1.11 -0.10 6.74
CA LEU A 177 2.58 -0.06 6.69
C LEU A 177 3.18 -1.46 6.82
N ASP A 178 2.62 -2.30 7.68
CA ASP A 178 2.98 -3.71 7.83
C ASP A 178 2.80 -4.49 6.52
N THR A 179 1.63 -4.35 5.90
CA THR A 179 1.31 -4.96 4.59
C THR A 179 2.30 -4.52 3.52
N LEU A 180 2.61 -3.22 3.46
CA LEU A 180 3.52 -2.66 2.46
C LEU A 180 4.97 -3.12 2.68
N LEU A 181 5.41 -3.22 3.94
CA LEU A 181 6.71 -3.78 4.29
C LEU A 181 6.80 -5.26 3.89
N ALA A 182 5.78 -6.06 4.23
CA ALA A 182 5.71 -7.48 3.86
C ALA A 182 5.85 -7.66 2.34
N GLU A 183 5.13 -6.84 1.56
CA GLU A 183 5.21 -6.88 0.10
C GLU A 183 6.60 -6.52 -0.43
N ALA A 184 7.23 -5.48 0.13
CA ALA A 184 8.56 -5.06 -0.29
C ALA A 184 9.65 -6.09 0.07
N LEU A 185 9.56 -6.73 1.23
CA LEU A 185 10.48 -7.78 1.66
C LEU A 185 10.32 -9.05 0.82
N LEU A 186 9.08 -9.51 0.60
CA LEU A 186 8.79 -10.68 -0.25
C LEU A 186 9.17 -10.48 -1.73
N SER A 187 9.29 -9.23 -2.16
CA SER A 187 9.76 -8.86 -3.51
C SER A 187 11.29 -8.98 -3.69
N GLN A 188 12.03 -9.24 -2.61
CA GLN A 188 13.49 -9.34 -2.62
C GLN A 188 13.96 -10.80 -2.53
N ASP A 189 15.19 -11.06 -2.97
CA ASP A 189 15.87 -12.34 -2.79
C ASP A 189 16.65 -12.32 -1.46
N LEU A 190 15.92 -12.44 -0.35
CA LEU A 190 16.50 -12.42 0.99
C LEU A 190 16.99 -13.83 1.39
N SER A 191 18.21 -13.89 1.88
CA SER A 191 18.74 -15.07 2.56
C SER A 191 18.11 -15.27 3.95
N GLU A 192 18.27 -16.46 4.52
CA GLU A 192 17.81 -16.77 5.88
C GLU A 192 18.37 -15.79 6.93
N GLU A 193 19.66 -15.47 6.86
CA GLU A 193 20.29 -14.50 7.76
C GLU A 193 19.70 -13.08 7.62
N GLN A 194 19.36 -12.67 6.39
CA GLN A 194 18.69 -11.38 6.18
C GLN A 194 17.25 -11.39 6.69
N ARG A 195 16.53 -12.51 6.58
CA ARG A 195 15.18 -12.65 7.14
C ARG A 195 15.22 -12.58 8.66
N ASP A 196 16.16 -13.28 9.30
CA ASP A 196 16.35 -13.22 10.75
C ASP A 196 16.67 -11.80 11.23
N TRP A 197 17.52 -11.08 10.49
CA TRP A 197 17.82 -9.69 10.77
C TRP A 197 16.57 -8.79 10.67
N TRP A 198 15.75 -8.99 9.64
CA TRP A 198 14.49 -8.24 9.50
C TRP A 198 13.49 -8.57 10.60
N LEU A 199 13.42 -9.81 11.07
CA LEU A 199 12.60 -10.20 12.21
C LEU A 199 13.05 -9.47 13.48
N GLU A 200 14.37 -9.40 13.74
CA GLU A 200 14.90 -8.61 14.86
C GLU A 200 14.57 -7.11 14.71
N ARG A 201 14.68 -6.57 13.49
CA ARG A 201 14.35 -5.16 13.22
C ARG A 201 12.86 -4.86 13.43
N ILE A 202 11.98 -5.77 13.04
CA ILE A 202 10.54 -5.65 13.27
C ILE A 202 10.25 -5.66 14.77
N SER A 203 10.89 -6.55 15.52
CA SER A 203 10.75 -6.58 16.98
C SER A 203 11.26 -5.32 17.70
N ASP A 204 12.15 -4.54 17.10
CA ASP A 204 12.53 -3.22 17.64
C ASP A 204 11.46 -2.15 17.45
N TRP A 205 10.59 -2.29 16.44
CA TRP A 205 9.44 -1.40 16.23
C TRP A 205 8.24 -1.77 17.13
N GLU A 206 8.29 -2.92 17.80
CA GLU A 206 7.13 -3.53 18.42
C GLU A 206 6.84 -3.11 19.88
N ASP A 207 5.63 -2.57 20.10
CA ASP A 207 4.59 -3.36 20.80
C ASP A 207 4.07 -4.42 19.80
N LEU A 208 4.25 -5.71 20.13
CA LEU A 208 4.24 -6.89 19.23
C LEU A 208 2.97 -7.15 18.37
N SER A 209 1.96 -6.29 18.43
CA SER A 209 0.68 -6.48 17.73
C SER A 209 0.56 -5.70 16.42
N GLN A 210 1.55 -4.89 16.04
CA GLN A 210 1.43 -3.95 14.91
C GLN A 210 2.05 -4.46 13.59
N PHE A 211 2.96 -5.45 13.62
CA PHE A 211 3.70 -5.90 12.43
C PHE A 211 3.65 -7.43 12.19
N GLU A 212 2.50 -8.05 12.49
CA GLU A 212 2.32 -9.50 12.41
C GLU A 212 2.37 -10.06 10.96
N ILE A 213 2.01 -9.25 9.95
CA ILE A 213 1.97 -9.67 8.54
C ILE A 213 3.40 -9.80 8.00
N ALA A 214 4.25 -8.78 8.17
CA ALA A 214 5.63 -8.79 7.72
C ALA A 214 6.45 -9.86 8.46
N ALA A 215 6.24 -10.02 9.77
CA ALA A 215 6.87 -11.08 10.54
C ALA A 215 6.49 -12.47 10.00
N SER A 216 5.19 -12.73 9.82
CA SER A 216 4.69 -14.00 9.25
C SER A 216 5.21 -14.26 7.83
N ALA A 217 5.32 -13.20 7.02
CA ALA A 217 5.86 -13.28 5.67
C ALA A 217 7.33 -13.72 5.67
N LEU A 218 8.15 -13.24 6.61
CA LEU A 218 9.56 -13.60 6.76
C LEU A 218 9.76 -15.00 7.35
N GLU A 219 8.98 -15.36 8.38
CA GLU A 219 9.06 -16.67 9.05
C GLU A 219 8.66 -17.82 8.13
N GLN A 220 7.55 -17.64 7.39
CA GLN A 220 7.07 -18.64 6.44
C GLN A 220 7.92 -18.57 5.16
N TRP A 221 8.11 -17.37 4.64
CA TRP A 221 8.70 -17.12 3.33
C TRP A 221 8.02 -17.93 2.21
N TRP A 222 8.68 -18.04 1.05
CA TRP A 222 8.15 -18.74 -0.13
C TRP A 222 8.28 -20.26 -0.05
N ASP A 223 9.15 -20.78 0.83
CA ASP A 223 9.42 -22.21 0.99
C ASP A 223 8.64 -22.89 2.13
N TYR A 224 7.76 -22.14 2.81
CA TYR A 224 6.83 -22.70 3.79
C TYR A 224 6.00 -23.84 3.18
N PRO A 225 6.03 -25.08 3.73
CA PRO A 225 5.47 -26.24 3.03
C PRO A 225 3.99 -26.13 2.66
N PRO A 226 3.08 -25.63 3.53
CA PRO A 226 1.69 -25.40 3.16
C PRO A 226 1.52 -24.37 2.03
N LEU A 227 2.29 -23.28 2.06
CA LEU A 227 2.27 -22.27 0.99
C LEU A 227 2.78 -22.84 -0.34
N ALA A 228 3.92 -23.54 -0.32
CA ALA A 228 4.48 -24.18 -1.50
C ALA A 228 3.49 -25.18 -2.11
N ALA A 229 2.84 -26.00 -1.27
CA ALA A 229 1.81 -26.93 -1.71
C ALA A 229 0.59 -26.21 -2.32
N ALA A 230 0.13 -25.11 -1.70
CA ALA A 230 -0.95 -24.29 -2.23
C ALA A 230 -0.59 -23.69 -3.61
N MET A 231 0.60 -23.12 -3.78
CA MET A 231 1.08 -22.58 -5.07
C MET A 231 1.20 -23.66 -6.17
N GLU A 232 1.45 -24.91 -5.79
CA GLU A 232 1.43 -26.07 -6.70
C GLU A 232 0.01 -26.60 -7.02
N GLY A 233 -1.03 -26.09 -6.36
CA GLY A 233 -2.42 -26.55 -6.51
C GLY A 233 -2.77 -27.76 -5.63
N ASN A 234 -1.93 -28.06 -4.63
CA ASN A 234 -2.09 -29.17 -3.69
C ASN A 234 -2.52 -28.65 -2.31
N PHE A 235 -3.73 -28.12 -2.20
CA PHE A 235 -4.26 -27.56 -0.94
C PHE A 235 -5.52 -28.29 -0.46
N GLY A 236 -5.78 -28.18 0.86
CA GLY A 236 -7.00 -28.65 1.50
C GLY A 236 -7.87 -27.48 1.96
N GLU A 237 -8.81 -27.74 2.86
CA GLU A 237 -9.71 -26.71 3.42
C GLU A 237 -8.99 -25.60 4.20
N ARG A 238 -7.72 -25.79 4.56
CA ARG A 238 -6.90 -24.82 5.29
C ARG A 238 -6.02 -23.94 4.38
N GLY A 239 -6.14 -24.07 3.07
CA GLY A 239 -5.35 -23.29 2.12
C GLY A 239 -3.84 -23.46 2.32
N ALA A 240 -3.14 -22.34 2.47
CA ALA A 240 -1.71 -22.18 2.68
C ALA A 240 -1.30 -22.23 4.16
N TRP A 241 -2.15 -22.73 5.06
CA TRP A 241 -1.91 -22.76 6.50
C TRP A 241 -1.88 -24.17 7.08
N GLU A 242 -0.96 -24.43 8.02
CA GLU A 242 -0.93 -25.70 8.77
C GLU A 242 -2.06 -25.77 9.81
N GLY A 243 -2.35 -24.63 10.45
CA GLY A 243 -3.32 -24.47 11.52
C GLY A 243 -4.59 -23.70 11.13
N GLU A 244 -5.22 -23.10 12.13
CA GLU A 244 -6.26 -22.08 11.90
C GLU A 244 -5.59 -20.83 11.33
N ALA A 245 -6.17 -20.27 10.27
CA ALA A 245 -5.65 -19.08 9.64
C ALA A 245 -5.73 -17.90 10.63
N PRO A 246 -4.67 -17.06 10.73
CA PRO A 246 -4.70 -15.87 11.56
C PRO A 246 -5.70 -14.84 11.02
N HIS A 247 -6.04 -13.85 11.83
CA HIS A 247 -7.00 -12.81 11.46
C HIS A 247 -6.54 -11.94 10.27
N TYR A 248 -5.23 -11.84 10.04
CA TYR A 248 -4.61 -11.13 8.92
C TYR A 248 -4.32 -12.00 7.68
N ALA A 249 -4.86 -13.22 7.63
CA ALA A 249 -4.52 -14.19 6.57
C ALA A 249 -4.87 -13.68 5.17
N ASP A 250 -5.99 -12.96 5.04
CA ASP A 250 -6.44 -12.38 3.77
C ASP A 250 -5.46 -11.31 3.29
N GLU A 251 -4.98 -10.44 4.17
CA GLU A 251 -3.99 -9.40 3.86
C GLU A 251 -2.67 -10.02 3.40
N LEU A 252 -2.17 -11.05 4.11
CA LEU A 252 -0.96 -11.75 3.70
C LEU A 252 -1.13 -12.48 2.36
N ALA A 253 -2.31 -13.04 2.09
CA ALA A 253 -2.63 -13.64 0.80
C ALA A 253 -2.58 -12.58 -0.32
N LEU A 254 -3.20 -11.42 -0.12
CA LEU A 254 -3.17 -10.30 -1.07
C LEU A 254 -1.74 -9.84 -1.38
N VAL A 255 -0.92 -9.65 -0.34
CA VAL A 255 0.51 -9.31 -0.48
C VAL A 255 1.23 -10.31 -1.37
N ARG A 256 1.09 -11.61 -1.09
CA ARG A 256 1.73 -12.67 -1.88
C ARG A 256 1.24 -12.68 -3.33
N LEU A 257 -0.06 -12.48 -3.54
CA LEU A 257 -0.66 -12.40 -4.87
C LEU A 257 -0.12 -11.21 -5.67
N HIS A 258 0.06 -10.03 -5.08
CA HIS A 258 0.68 -8.89 -5.74
C HIS A 258 2.11 -9.20 -6.20
N VAL A 259 2.92 -9.83 -5.33
CA VAL A 259 4.29 -10.22 -5.68
C VAL A 259 4.30 -11.24 -6.82
N LEU A 260 3.44 -12.26 -6.76
CA LEU A 260 3.33 -13.28 -7.82
C LEU A 260 2.90 -12.66 -9.16
N GLU A 261 1.96 -11.71 -9.14
CA GLU A 261 1.51 -10.99 -10.34
C GLU A 261 2.65 -10.17 -10.96
N ARG A 262 3.39 -9.40 -10.15
CA ARG A 262 4.54 -8.61 -10.61
C ARG A 262 5.66 -9.49 -11.19
N GLN A 263 5.86 -10.68 -10.61
CA GLN A 263 6.83 -11.67 -11.10
C GLN A 263 6.31 -12.48 -12.31
N GLY A 264 5.06 -12.30 -12.73
CA GLY A 264 4.45 -13.05 -13.82
C GLY A 264 4.20 -14.53 -13.51
N ARG A 265 4.22 -14.93 -12.23
CA ARG A 265 3.99 -16.30 -11.73
C ARG A 265 2.50 -16.63 -11.68
N ARG A 266 1.84 -16.53 -12.84
CA ARG A 266 0.35 -16.56 -12.96
C ARG A 266 -0.30 -17.87 -12.51
N GLN A 267 0.35 -19.02 -12.73
CA GLN A 267 -0.23 -20.29 -12.32
C GLN A 267 -0.27 -20.43 -10.79
N GLU A 268 0.80 -20.02 -10.13
CA GLU A 268 0.91 -20.03 -8.68
C GLU A 268 -0.02 -18.99 -8.07
N TYR A 269 -0.18 -17.82 -8.70
CA TYR A 269 -1.22 -16.85 -8.34
C TYR A 269 -2.60 -17.49 -8.34
N ILE A 270 -2.97 -18.18 -9.43
CA ILE A 270 -4.29 -18.80 -9.56
C ILE A 270 -4.52 -19.81 -8.44
N HIS A 271 -3.54 -20.70 -8.20
CA HIS A 271 -3.69 -21.72 -7.16
C HIS A 271 -3.72 -21.13 -5.76
N LEU A 272 -2.88 -20.14 -5.46
CA LEU A 272 -2.87 -19.48 -4.15
C LEU A 272 -4.17 -18.72 -3.90
N ALA A 273 -4.67 -17.97 -4.90
CA ALA A 273 -5.93 -17.25 -4.77
C ALA A 273 -7.11 -18.22 -4.58
N GLU A 274 -7.09 -19.38 -5.22
CA GLU A 274 -8.09 -20.44 -5.02
C GLU A 274 -7.98 -21.04 -3.61
N ALA A 275 -6.76 -21.33 -3.15
CA ALA A 275 -6.49 -21.92 -1.84
C ALA A 275 -6.91 -21.03 -0.67
N GLU A 276 -6.67 -19.72 -0.78
CA GLU A 276 -7.00 -18.71 0.24
C GLU A 276 -8.41 -18.14 0.08
N GLY A 277 -9.23 -18.69 -0.84
CA GLY A 277 -10.62 -18.25 -1.00
C GLY A 277 -10.80 -16.85 -1.63
N GLN A 278 -9.73 -16.29 -2.21
CA GLN A 278 -9.70 -15.00 -2.93
C GLN A 278 -10.40 -15.10 -4.30
N THR A 279 -11.68 -15.46 -4.28
CA THR A 279 -12.49 -15.91 -5.42
C THR A 279 -12.52 -14.89 -6.56
N SER A 280 -12.73 -13.62 -6.25
CA SER A 280 -12.76 -12.54 -7.26
C SER A 280 -11.42 -12.43 -7.98
N LEU A 281 -10.30 -12.43 -7.25
CA LEU A 281 -8.95 -12.35 -7.80
C LEU A 281 -8.60 -13.57 -8.66
N TYR A 282 -8.91 -14.76 -8.15
CA TYR A 282 -8.76 -16.03 -8.86
C TYR A 282 -9.49 -16.03 -10.22
N LEU A 283 -10.78 -15.66 -10.25
CA LEU A 283 -11.58 -15.64 -11.47
C LEU A 283 -11.11 -14.59 -12.47
N ASN A 284 -10.73 -13.40 -11.99
CA ASN A 284 -10.14 -12.36 -12.82
C ASN A 284 -8.84 -12.84 -13.46
N MET A 285 -7.97 -13.53 -12.71
CA MET A 285 -6.73 -14.06 -13.25
C MET A 285 -6.97 -15.19 -14.26
N LEU A 286 -7.95 -16.08 -14.02
CA LEU A 286 -8.35 -17.09 -15.02
C LEU A 286 -8.75 -16.45 -16.36
N ALA A 287 -9.54 -15.38 -16.32
CA ALA A 287 -9.91 -14.64 -17.52
C ALA A 287 -8.68 -14.02 -18.21
N ARG A 288 -7.76 -13.40 -17.44
CA ARG A 288 -6.51 -12.82 -17.98
C ARG A 288 -5.59 -13.84 -18.64
N VAL A 289 -5.57 -15.09 -18.18
CA VAL A 289 -4.77 -16.17 -18.81
C VAL A 289 -5.51 -16.92 -19.92
N GLY A 290 -6.71 -16.47 -20.30
CA GLY A 290 -7.49 -17.05 -21.40
C GLY A 290 -8.31 -18.29 -21.01
N GLN A 291 -8.46 -18.61 -19.72
CA GLN A 291 -9.36 -19.67 -19.24
C GLN A 291 -10.80 -19.14 -19.09
N VAL A 292 -11.32 -18.57 -20.17
CA VAL A 292 -12.57 -17.79 -20.19
C VAL A 292 -13.77 -18.65 -19.82
N GLU A 293 -13.90 -19.84 -20.41
CA GLU A 293 -15.05 -20.72 -20.15
C GLU A 293 -15.11 -21.15 -18.69
N ARG A 294 -13.95 -21.46 -18.09
CA ARG A 294 -13.85 -21.82 -16.66
C ARG A 294 -14.21 -20.61 -15.78
N ALA A 295 -13.62 -19.45 -16.05
CA ALA A 295 -13.90 -18.22 -15.31
C ALA A 295 -15.39 -17.88 -15.31
N VAL A 296 -16.06 -17.95 -16.46
CA VAL A 296 -17.51 -17.67 -16.59
C VAL A 296 -18.34 -18.71 -15.83
N ALA A 297 -18.03 -20.00 -15.98
CA ALA A 297 -18.79 -21.07 -15.34
C ALA A 297 -18.71 -20.99 -13.81
N GLU A 298 -17.51 -20.76 -13.27
CA GLU A 298 -17.28 -20.66 -11.83
C GLU A 298 -17.79 -19.33 -11.26
N ALA A 299 -17.67 -18.22 -11.99
CA ALA A 299 -18.23 -16.94 -11.59
C ALA A 299 -19.75 -17.01 -11.32
N ARG A 300 -20.49 -17.78 -12.13
CA ARG A 300 -21.93 -18.00 -11.96
C ARG A 300 -22.30 -18.83 -10.73
N LEU A 301 -21.32 -19.52 -10.14
CA LEU A 301 -21.51 -20.34 -8.94
C LEU A 301 -21.08 -19.60 -7.68
N TYR A 302 -19.98 -18.84 -7.77
CA TYR A 302 -19.31 -18.31 -6.59
C TYR A 302 -19.43 -16.79 -6.41
N LEU A 303 -19.58 -16.00 -7.48
CA LEU A 303 -19.70 -14.55 -7.33
C LEU A 303 -21.12 -14.18 -6.85
N THR A 304 -21.17 -13.47 -5.73
CA THR A 304 -22.44 -13.08 -5.09
C THR A 304 -22.60 -11.57 -4.96
N GLN A 305 -21.56 -10.79 -5.28
CA GLN A 305 -21.63 -9.34 -5.27
C GLN A 305 -21.56 -8.76 -6.69
N PRO A 306 -22.43 -7.79 -7.04
CA PRO A 306 -22.45 -7.18 -8.37
C PRO A 306 -21.16 -6.49 -8.79
N ASP A 307 -20.39 -5.97 -7.85
CA ASP A 307 -19.08 -5.33 -8.05
C ASP A 307 -18.00 -6.34 -8.45
N GLU A 308 -17.96 -7.52 -7.83
CA GLU A 308 -17.09 -8.63 -8.25
C GLU A 308 -17.42 -9.08 -9.68
N VAL A 309 -18.71 -9.20 -10.00
CA VAL A 309 -19.18 -9.53 -11.35
C VAL A 309 -18.77 -8.45 -12.35
N LEU A 310 -18.90 -7.18 -11.99
CA LEU A 310 -18.49 -6.06 -12.83
C LEU A 310 -16.97 -6.07 -13.08
N ALA A 311 -16.17 -6.36 -12.06
CA ALA A 311 -14.72 -6.48 -12.20
C ALA A 311 -14.35 -7.56 -13.23
N LEU A 312 -14.92 -8.77 -13.12
CA LEU A 312 -14.70 -9.85 -14.08
C LEU A 312 -15.18 -9.50 -15.49
N ALA A 313 -16.36 -8.88 -15.61
CA ALA A 313 -16.89 -8.48 -16.91
C ALA A 313 -16.01 -7.44 -17.60
N ARG A 314 -15.38 -6.52 -16.85
CA ARG A 314 -14.39 -5.57 -17.41
C ARG A 314 -13.15 -6.29 -17.92
N VAL A 315 -12.58 -7.21 -17.15
CA VAL A 315 -11.44 -8.03 -17.58
C VAL A 315 -11.75 -8.79 -18.87
N LEU A 316 -12.94 -9.39 -18.97
CA LEU A 316 -13.35 -10.12 -20.18
C LEU A 316 -13.47 -9.19 -21.41
N VAL A 317 -13.97 -7.96 -21.26
CA VAL A 317 -13.99 -6.98 -22.36
C VAL A 317 -12.59 -6.56 -22.79
N GLU A 318 -11.66 -6.38 -21.84
CA GLU A 318 -10.25 -6.09 -22.14
C GLU A 318 -9.57 -7.21 -22.92
N GLN A 319 -10.00 -8.46 -22.71
CA GLN A 319 -9.57 -9.64 -23.49
C GLN A 319 -10.35 -9.82 -24.81
N GLU A 320 -11.16 -8.84 -25.22
CA GLU A 320 -12.04 -8.90 -26.40
C GLU A 320 -13.16 -9.96 -26.32
N GLU A 321 -13.39 -10.54 -25.15
CA GLU A 321 -14.39 -11.59 -24.89
C GLU A 321 -15.76 -11.00 -24.50
N VAL A 322 -16.27 -10.10 -25.35
CA VAL A 322 -17.47 -9.29 -25.06
C VAL A 322 -18.72 -10.15 -24.80
N ARG A 323 -18.87 -11.29 -25.49
CA ARG A 323 -20.01 -12.19 -25.27
C ARG A 323 -19.97 -12.87 -23.90
N ALA A 324 -18.79 -13.35 -23.50
CA ALA A 324 -18.58 -13.92 -22.17
C ALA A 324 -18.82 -12.86 -21.08
N ALA A 325 -18.34 -11.64 -21.30
CA ALA A 325 -18.55 -10.52 -20.39
C ALA A 325 -20.05 -10.22 -20.17
N LEU A 326 -20.83 -10.18 -21.25
CA LEU A 326 -22.27 -9.98 -21.18
C LEU A 326 -23.01 -11.15 -20.53
N ASP A 327 -22.53 -12.38 -20.73
CA ASP A 327 -23.09 -13.58 -20.12
C ASP A 327 -22.92 -13.58 -18.58
N VAL A 328 -21.75 -13.20 -18.07
CA VAL A 328 -21.54 -13.03 -16.63
C VAL A 328 -22.33 -11.84 -16.09
N ALA A 329 -22.34 -10.72 -16.82
CA ALA A 329 -23.07 -9.53 -16.40
C ALA A 329 -24.59 -9.79 -16.30
N ASP A 330 -25.18 -10.48 -17.26
CA ASP A 330 -26.60 -10.86 -17.22
C ASP A 330 -26.93 -11.71 -15.99
N HIS A 331 -26.05 -12.63 -15.61
CA HIS A 331 -26.17 -13.36 -14.36
C HIS A 331 -26.10 -12.41 -13.14
N GLY A 332 -25.09 -11.55 -13.08
CA GLY A 332 -24.88 -10.61 -11.97
C GLY A 332 -26.01 -9.60 -11.77
N LEU A 333 -26.78 -9.25 -12.81
CA LEU A 333 -27.99 -8.42 -12.67
C LEU A 333 -29.07 -9.06 -11.79
N GLY A 334 -29.04 -10.38 -11.60
CA GLY A 334 -29.95 -11.11 -10.72
C GLY A 334 -29.38 -11.44 -9.34
N VAL A 335 -28.15 -11.00 -9.06
CA VAL A 335 -27.39 -11.36 -7.86
C VAL A 335 -27.31 -10.15 -6.92
N GLY A 336 -27.41 -10.40 -5.62
CA GLY A 336 -27.38 -9.36 -4.59
C GLY A 336 -28.61 -8.46 -4.56
N GLU A 337 -28.53 -7.38 -3.78
CA GLU A 337 -29.62 -6.42 -3.63
C GLU A 337 -29.66 -5.43 -4.82
N PRO A 338 -30.85 -5.07 -5.36
CA PRO A 338 -30.98 -4.27 -6.59
C PRO A 338 -30.22 -2.94 -6.61
N TRP A 339 -30.12 -2.25 -5.46
CA TRP A 339 -29.39 -0.99 -5.33
C TRP A 339 -27.86 -1.11 -5.50
N ARG A 340 -27.27 -2.28 -5.22
CA ARG A 340 -25.82 -2.55 -5.39
C ARG A 340 -25.47 -2.88 -6.83
N GLY A 341 -26.44 -3.40 -7.60
CA GLY A 341 -26.27 -3.75 -9.01
C GLY A 341 -26.28 -2.57 -9.99
N ARG A 342 -26.37 -1.32 -9.50
CA ARG A 342 -26.55 -0.14 -10.37
C ARG A 342 -25.39 0.08 -11.34
N GLU A 343 -24.16 0.01 -10.85
CA GLU A 343 -22.98 0.24 -11.69
C GLU A 343 -22.84 -0.87 -12.74
N LEU A 344 -23.01 -2.13 -12.33
CA LEU A 344 -23.06 -3.28 -13.22
C LEU A 344 -24.14 -3.11 -14.29
N ALA A 345 -25.34 -2.69 -13.89
CA ALA A 345 -26.45 -2.46 -14.80
C ALA A 345 -26.16 -1.36 -15.83
N ARG A 346 -25.67 -0.20 -15.39
CA ARG A 346 -25.27 0.91 -16.27
C ARG A 346 -24.19 0.49 -17.26
N TRP A 347 -23.18 -0.23 -16.77
CA TRP A 347 -22.13 -0.77 -17.62
C TRP A 347 -22.69 -1.76 -18.65
N THR A 348 -23.58 -2.66 -18.23
CA THR A 348 -24.19 -3.68 -19.09
C THR A 348 -25.04 -3.06 -20.19
N VAL A 349 -25.80 -1.99 -19.91
CA VAL A 349 -26.55 -1.23 -20.93
C VAL A 349 -25.61 -0.76 -22.04
N GLN A 350 -24.50 -0.12 -21.67
CA GLN A 350 -23.55 0.44 -22.64
C GLN A 350 -22.92 -0.66 -23.50
N GLN A 351 -22.54 -1.79 -22.90
CA GLN A 351 -21.91 -2.89 -23.65
C GLN A 351 -22.91 -3.62 -24.54
N ALA A 352 -24.11 -3.94 -24.03
CA ALA A 352 -25.15 -4.62 -24.79
C ALA A 352 -25.62 -3.80 -26.00
N GLN A 353 -25.74 -2.47 -25.86
CA GLN A 353 -26.09 -1.58 -26.97
C GLN A 353 -25.04 -1.59 -28.09
N LYS A 354 -23.74 -1.60 -27.76
CA LYS A 354 -22.65 -1.63 -28.75
C LYS A 354 -22.70 -2.87 -29.64
N VAL A 355 -23.11 -4.02 -29.07
CA VAL A 355 -23.20 -5.29 -29.81
C VAL A 355 -24.60 -5.61 -30.33
N GLY A 356 -25.59 -4.73 -30.09
CA GLY A 356 -26.97 -4.89 -30.57
C GLY A 356 -27.86 -5.83 -29.75
N GLU A 357 -27.46 -6.19 -28.52
CA GLU A 357 -28.22 -7.05 -27.60
C GLU A 357 -29.31 -6.26 -26.86
N ASN A 358 -30.33 -5.82 -27.62
CA ASN A 358 -31.36 -4.89 -27.12
C ASN A 358 -32.17 -5.43 -25.93
N ALA A 359 -32.40 -6.75 -25.87
CA ALA A 359 -33.15 -7.37 -24.78
C ALA A 359 -32.38 -7.28 -23.45
N LEU A 360 -31.07 -7.56 -23.49
CA LEU A 360 -30.19 -7.44 -22.33
C LEU A 360 -30.03 -5.97 -21.91
N ALA A 361 -29.86 -5.06 -22.88
CA ALA A 361 -29.79 -3.62 -22.60
C ALA A 361 -31.06 -3.12 -21.88
N LEU A 362 -32.25 -3.55 -22.32
CA LEU A 362 -33.50 -3.17 -21.66
C LEU A 362 -33.60 -3.74 -20.24
N ARG A 363 -33.25 -5.02 -20.04
CA ARG A 363 -33.25 -5.64 -18.72
C ARG A 363 -32.30 -4.92 -17.77
N ALA A 364 -31.08 -4.62 -18.23
CA ALA A 364 -30.09 -3.89 -17.44
C ALA A 364 -30.58 -2.47 -17.08
N ALA A 365 -31.19 -1.75 -18.04
CA ALA A 365 -31.77 -0.42 -17.77
C ALA A 365 -32.86 -0.47 -16.68
N GLN A 366 -33.72 -1.50 -16.71
CA GLN A 366 -34.73 -1.71 -15.65
C GLN A 366 -34.10 -1.92 -14.28
N VAL A 367 -33.03 -2.71 -14.18
CA VAL A 367 -32.30 -2.94 -12.93
C VAL A 367 -31.67 -1.63 -12.44
N ALA A 368 -30.99 -0.88 -13.32
CA ALA A 368 -30.41 0.41 -12.98
C ALA A 368 -31.47 1.41 -12.47
N PHE A 369 -32.60 1.51 -13.18
CA PHE A 369 -33.70 2.39 -12.82
C PHE A 369 -34.33 2.00 -11.47
N LEU A 370 -34.57 0.72 -11.23
CA LEU A 370 -35.14 0.25 -9.96
C LEU A 370 -34.17 0.41 -8.77
N GLY A 371 -32.86 0.37 -9.04
CA GLY A 371 -31.83 0.56 -8.00
C GLY A 371 -31.68 2.00 -7.53
N ALA A 372 -32.04 3.00 -8.36
CA ALA A 372 -31.78 4.42 -8.04
C ALA A 372 -32.96 5.37 -8.21
N PHE A 373 -34.00 4.96 -8.95
CA PHE A 373 -35.11 5.81 -9.39
C PHE A 373 -34.66 7.12 -10.05
N ALA A 374 -33.51 7.10 -10.71
CA ALA A 374 -32.90 8.27 -11.35
C ALA A 374 -33.37 8.44 -12.79
N LEU A 375 -33.60 9.68 -13.22
CA LEU A 375 -34.04 10.00 -14.58
C LEU A 375 -33.00 9.61 -15.65
N GLU A 376 -31.72 9.60 -15.30
CA GLU A 376 -30.62 9.17 -16.17
C GLU A 376 -30.74 7.69 -16.60
N ASP A 377 -31.45 6.88 -15.81
CA ASP A 377 -31.59 5.44 -16.00
C ASP A 377 -32.95 5.05 -16.65
N TYR A 378 -33.80 6.05 -17.01
CA TYR A 378 -35.08 5.89 -17.72
C TYR A 378 -34.93 6.02 -19.24
#